data_AF-A0A9P2MYB1-F1
#
_entry.id   AF-A0A9P2MYB1-F1
#
_cell.length_a   1.000
_cell.length_b   1.000
_cell.length_c   1.000
_cell.angle_alpha   90.00
_cell.angle_beta   90.00
_cell.angle_gamma   90.00
#
_symmetry.space_group_name_H-M   'P 1'
#
loop_
_entity.id
_entity.type
_entity.pdbx_description
1 polymer ?
#
loop_
_entity_poly.entity_id
_entity_poly.type
_entity_poly.pdbx_seq_one_letter_code
_entity_poly.pdbx_strand_id
1 'polypeptide(L)'
;MATWQGTNGGLLAGIGGVNSNAPSVNDIGNTLQLIRQNNDIERSGANNVGLTALQGLSGIAGVFQQEKQAQRQKEFQQAYANAYASGDRGALRQLATQYPDQIESVRKGMGFIDEEQRNSIGTLAAGARLASSSPEAMQSWLQNNAGELARVGVNPHDVAQMYQQNPRQFGEFVDHLGMNSLGPEKYFDLQDKMQGRQVTMRGQDLDSQTAARNQAITMRGQDIQANLGQQRINLDAETNRINNENKRLDRMLSAETNDLKRQEIQSRIAANNQQLQQKQQALNDGYKDGINTLTTSMFTLNDIVSSPSLKSITGLRGVIPNVPGSQAADTQARLDTFKSQAYLTAVQAMRGMGALSDAEGKKLDQAVGSLQNSQSEESFRRNAGVILNTLNQKRNEAVGKYVQQNGIKRVEAPQASIDYLKQHPELSIDFINRYGYLPSLGQ
;
A
#
# COMPACT_ATOMS: atom_id res chain seq x y z
N MET A 1 -59.38 -0.50 -17.63
CA MET A 1 -58.48 -0.52 -16.45
C MET A 1 -57.88 0.87 -16.31
N ALA A 2 -57.91 1.60 -15.21
CA ALA A 2 -58.45 1.41 -13.87
C ALA A 2 -58.85 2.80 -13.32
N THR A 3 -59.74 2.78 -12.35
CA THR A 3 -60.42 3.90 -11.67
C THR A 3 -59.53 4.62 -10.64
N TRP A 4 -59.86 5.89 -10.36
CA TRP A 4 -59.31 6.70 -9.27
C TRP A 4 -60.01 6.43 -7.93
N GLN A 5 -59.28 6.30 -6.80
CA GLN A 5 -59.63 6.95 -5.52
C GLN A 5 -58.61 6.70 -4.38
N GLY A 6 -58.12 7.80 -3.79
CA GLY A 6 -57.96 8.07 -2.34
C GLY A 6 -56.88 7.36 -1.51
N THR A 7 -56.02 8.13 -0.81
CA THR A 7 -55.99 8.22 0.67
C THR A 7 -54.89 9.18 1.17
N ASN A 8 -55.29 10.01 2.14
CA ASN A 8 -54.50 10.91 2.96
C ASN A 8 -53.42 10.20 3.81
N GLY A 9 -52.31 10.90 4.04
CA GLY A 9 -51.78 11.04 5.40
C GLY A 9 -50.80 9.98 5.91
N GLY A 10 -49.55 10.42 6.07
CA GLY A 10 -48.79 10.19 7.29
C GLY A 10 -48.04 8.86 7.41
N LEU A 11 -46.72 8.91 7.23
CA LEU A 11 -45.72 8.74 8.29
C LEU A 11 -44.40 8.27 7.66
N LEU A 12 -43.76 9.14 6.86
CA LEU A 12 -42.35 8.99 6.52
C LEU A 12 -41.52 9.54 7.69
N ALA A 13 -41.24 8.66 8.64
CA ALA A 13 -40.14 8.82 9.57
C ALA A 13 -38.84 8.48 8.85
N GLY A 14 -37.87 9.40 8.88
CA GLY A 14 -36.46 9.02 8.79
C GLY A 14 -35.61 9.74 7.75
N ILE A 15 -34.93 10.79 8.21
CA ILE A 15 -33.53 11.11 7.86
C ILE A 15 -33.28 11.72 6.47
N GLY A 16 -33.59 13.02 6.34
CA GLY A 16 -32.86 13.95 5.48
C GLY A 16 -31.82 14.69 6.31
N GLY A 17 -30.58 14.20 6.32
CA GLY A 17 -29.47 14.79 7.03
C GLY A 17 -29.00 16.10 6.39
N VAL A 18 -29.17 17.19 7.16
CA VAL A 18 -28.29 18.35 7.33
C VAL A 18 -27.53 18.85 6.08
N ASN A 19 -28.08 19.89 5.45
CA ASN A 19 -27.33 20.79 4.57
C ASN A 19 -26.64 21.86 5.43
N SER A 20 -25.33 21.74 5.62
CA SER A 20 -24.50 22.64 6.44
C SER A 20 -24.11 23.96 5.76
N ASN A 21 -24.78 24.35 4.67
CA ASN A 21 -24.49 25.60 3.95
C ASN A 21 -25.72 26.50 3.75
N ALA A 22 -26.72 26.38 4.63
CA ALA A 22 -27.85 27.32 4.74
C ALA A 22 -27.66 28.24 5.96
N PRO A 23 -27.96 29.55 5.86
CA PRO A 23 -27.93 30.49 6.99
C PRO A 23 -28.78 29.98 8.15
N SER A 24 -28.21 29.89 9.34
CA SER A 24 -28.92 29.42 10.53
C SER A 24 -29.86 30.49 11.08
N VAL A 25 -30.99 30.06 11.64
CA VAL A 25 -32.14 30.91 12.06
C VAL A 25 -31.79 31.90 13.19
N ASN A 26 -30.58 31.84 13.77
CA ASN A 26 -30.13 32.77 14.81
C ASN A 26 -29.59 34.10 14.26
N ASP A 27 -29.22 34.20 12.98
CA ASP A 27 -28.68 35.45 12.38
C ASP A 27 -29.78 36.43 11.90
N ILE A 28 -31.04 35.98 11.87
CA ILE A 28 -32.20 36.80 11.47
C ILE A 28 -32.82 37.53 12.69
N GLY A 29 -32.60 37.03 13.91
CA GLY A 29 -33.19 37.57 15.14
C GLY A 29 -32.63 38.94 15.56
N ASN A 30 -31.30 39.13 15.48
CA ASN A 30 -30.66 40.38 15.89
C ASN A 30 -30.97 41.54 14.92
N THR A 31 -31.02 41.27 13.62
CA THR A 31 -31.28 42.28 12.59
C THR A 31 -32.74 42.73 12.59
N LEU A 32 -33.69 41.83 12.88
CA LEU A 32 -35.11 42.19 12.99
C LEU A 32 -35.48 42.91 14.30
N GLN A 33 -34.74 42.71 15.39
CA GLN A 33 -34.93 43.49 16.63
C GLN A 33 -34.46 44.94 16.49
N LEU A 34 -33.32 45.19 15.82
CA LEU A 34 -32.82 46.53 15.54
C LEU A 34 -33.75 47.35 14.64
N ILE A 35 -34.34 46.71 13.63
CA ILE A 35 -35.27 47.37 12.69
C ILE A 35 -36.61 47.70 13.36
N ARG A 36 -37.08 46.90 14.32
CA ARG A 36 -38.30 47.21 15.11
C ARG A 36 -38.08 48.33 16.11
N GLN A 37 -36.96 48.32 16.84
CA GLN A 37 -36.64 49.38 17.80
C GLN A 37 -36.52 50.76 17.15
N ASN A 38 -35.86 50.86 15.98
CA ASN A 38 -35.76 52.13 15.26
C ASN A 38 -37.12 52.62 14.76
N ASN A 39 -37.97 51.72 14.24
CA ASN A 39 -39.31 52.09 13.76
C ASN A 39 -40.29 52.46 14.90
N ASP A 40 -40.16 51.86 16.09
CA ASP A 40 -41.01 52.18 17.25
C ASP A 40 -40.60 53.52 17.90
N ILE A 41 -39.31 53.86 17.88
CA ILE A 41 -38.80 55.18 18.35
C ILE A 41 -39.22 56.31 17.40
N GLU A 42 -39.23 56.08 16.09
CA GLU A 42 -39.72 57.05 15.09
C GLU A 42 -41.26 57.19 15.08
N ARG A 43 -42.00 56.18 15.55
CA ARG A 43 -43.48 56.23 15.67
C ARG A 43 -43.98 56.79 16.99
N SER A 44 -43.20 56.77 18.06
CA SER A 44 -43.56 57.45 19.31
C SER A 44 -43.07 58.90 19.27
N GLY A 45 -43.93 59.82 18.83
CA GLY A 45 -43.69 61.27 18.81
C GLY A 45 -43.50 61.90 20.20
N ALA A 46 -42.60 61.37 21.03
CA ALA A 46 -42.24 61.87 22.35
C ALA A 46 -41.21 63.01 22.20
N ASN A 47 -41.65 64.08 21.55
CA ASN A 47 -41.04 65.40 21.64
C ASN A 47 -41.13 65.86 23.11
N ASN A 48 -40.05 65.67 23.88
CA ASN A 48 -39.87 66.37 25.15
C ASN A 48 -38.71 67.36 25.00
N VAL A 49 -38.98 68.38 24.18
CA VAL A 49 -38.10 69.49 23.81
C VAL A 49 -37.61 70.30 25.03
N GLY A 50 -38.17 70.06 26.23
CA GLY A 50 -37.77 70.68 27.49
C GLY A 50 -36.65 69.97 28.28
N LEU A 51 -36.32 68.70 27.98
CA LEU A 51 -35.23 67.99 28.68
C LEU A 51 -33.94 67.88 27.84
N THR A 52 -34.02 68.05 26.52
CA THR A 52 -32.86 68.11 25.61
C THR A 52 -31.97 69.34 25.85
N ALA A 53 -32.53 70.41 26.45
CA ALA A 53 -31.76 71.61 26.79
C ALA A 53 -30.79 71.42 27.97
N LEU A 54 -31.04 70.44 28.86
CA LEU A 54 -30.20 70.16 30.03
C LEU A 54 -29.18 69.03 29.81
N GLN A 55 -29.33 68.20 28.77
CA GLN A 55 -28.29 67.26 28.29
C GLN A 55 -27.34 67.87 27.23
N GLY A 56 -27.63 69.07 26.73
CA GLY A 56 -26.75 69.80 25.81
C GLY A 56 -25.39 70.18 26.39
N LEU A 57 -25.24 70.19 27.74
CA LEU A 57 -23.97 70.45 28.40
C LEU A 57 -23.11 69.19 28.63
N SER A 58 -23.70 67.98 28.59
CA SER A 58 -22.95 66.71 28.54
C SER A 58 -22.58 66.28 27.11
N GLY A 59 -23.22 66.86 26.08
CA GLY A 59 -22.99 66.54 24.67
C GLY A 59 -21.72 67.13 24.06
N ILE A 60 -21.18 68.23 24.59
CA ILE A 60 -20.00 68.89 24.00
C ILE A 60 -18.74 68.02 24.17
N ALA A 61 -18.61 67.29 25.28
CA ALA A 61 -17.51 66.34 25.45
C ALA A 61 -17.64 65.12 24.52
N GLY A 62 -18.86 64.63 24.29
CA GLY A 62 -19.14 63.52 23.38
C GLY A 62 -18.92 63.88 21.91
N VAL A 63 -19.40 65.03 21.44
CA VAL A 63 -19.24 65.50 20.05
C VAL A 63 -17.77 65.79 19.75
N PHE A 64 -17.04 66.41 20.67
CA PHE A 64 -15.60 66.66 20.50
C PHE A 64 -14.78 65.36 20.48
N GLN A 65 -15.17 64.36 21.28
CA GLN A 65 -14.53 63.04 21.29
C GLN A 65 -14.87 62.23 20.03
N GLN A 66 -16.07 62.40 19.49
CA GLN A 66 -16.54 61.75 18.26
C GLN A 66 -15.89 62.35 17.01
N GLU A 67 -15.75 63.68 16.93
CA GLU A 67 -14.97 64.35 15.87
C GLU A 67 -13.49 63.94 15.92
N LYS A 68 -12.90 63.86 17.12
CA LYS A 68 -11.50 63.43 17.29
C LYS A 68 -11.29 61.96 16.88
N GLN A 69 -12.27 61.09 17.11
CA GLN A 69 -12.23 59.71 16.63
C GLN A 69 -12.39 59.63 15.10
N ALA A 70 -13.30 60.41 14.52
CA ALA A 70 -13.50 60.46 13.07
C ALA A 70 -12.23 60.97 12.35
N GLN A 71 -11.54 61.95 12.93
CA GLN A 71 -10.30 62.49 12.38
C GLN A 71 -9.16 61.46 12.45
N ARG A 72 -8.98 60.76 13.58
CA ARG A 72 -8.03 59.65 13.70
C ARG A 72 -8.31 58.52 12.70
N GLN A 73 -9.58 58.21 12.44
CA GLN A 73 -9.95 57.20 11.44
C GLN A 73 -9.56 57.63 10.03
N LYS A 74 -9.74 58.91 9.68
CA LYS A 74 -9.36 59.45 8.37
C LYS A 74 -7.85 59.47 8.17
N GLU A 75 -7.09 59.83 9.21
CA GLU A 75 -5.62 59.78 9.20
C GLU A 75 -5.11 58.33 9.06
N PHE A 76 -5.72 57.39 9.78
CA PHE A 76 -5.44 55.97 9.63
C PHE A 76 -5.72 55.48 8.20
N GLN A 77 -6.87 55.84 7.61
CA GLN A 77 -7.21 55.42 6.24
C GLN A 77 -6.18 55.89 5.22
N GLN A 78 -5.70 57.13 5.34
CA GLN A 78 -4.65 57.67 4.46
C GLN A 78 -3.31 56.96 4.67
N ALA A 79 -2.89 56.78 5.92
CA ALA A 79 -1.63 56.11 6.24
C ALA A 79 -1.65 54.61 5.86
N TYR A 80 -2.79 53.94 6.04
CA TYR A 80 -3.04 52.56 5.63
C TYR A 80 -3.00 52.41 4.11
N ALA A 81 -3.66 53.30 3.36
CA ALA A 81 -3.62 53.26 1.90
C ALA A 81 -2.20 53.42 1.36
N ASN A 82 -1.41 54.34 1.93
CA ASN A 82 -0.02 54.56 1.53
C ASN A 82 0.88 53.37 1.90
N ALA A 83 0.72 52.79 3.09
CA ALA A 83 1.49 51.62 3.52
C ALA A 83 1.09 50.32 2.79
N TYR A 84 -0.17 50.20 2.38
CA TYR A 84 -0.65 49.09 1.56
C TYR A 84 -0.15 49.23 0.12
N ALA A 85 -0.20 50.44 -0.46
CA ALA A 85 0.28 50.71 -1.81
C ALA A 85 1.80 50.54 -1.96
N SER A 86 2.58 50.75 -0.89
CA SER A 86 4.03 50.49 -0.92
C SER A 86 4.38 49.01 -0.90
N GLY A 87 3.44 48.12 -0.54
CA GLY A 87 3.70 46.69 -0.36
C GLY A 87 4.68 46.37 0.78
N ASP A 88 5.04 47.36 1.60
CA ASP A 88 6.07 47.21 2.63
C ASP A 88 5.46 46.69 3.95
N ARG A 89 5.88 45.48 4.31
CA ARG A 89 5.54 44.85 5.60
C ARG A 89 6.06 45.66 6.79
N GLY A 90 7.12 46.44 6.62
CA GLY A 90 7.67 47.35 7.61
C GLY A 90 6.72 48.52 7.90
N ALA A 91 6.27 49.21 6.85
CA ALA A 91 5.31 50.31 6.94
C ALA A 91 3.99 49.88 7.61
N LEU A 92 3.44 48.70 7.26
CA LEU A 92 2.23 48.18 7.91
C LEU A 92 2.47 47.80 9.39
N ARG A 93 3.62 47.19 9.74
CA ARG A 93 3.96 46.91 11.15
C ARG A 93 4.11 48.19 11.99
N GLN A 94 4.67 49.25 11.41
CA GLN A 94 4.74 50.56 12.06
C GLN A 94 3.34 51.15 12.24
N LEU A 95 2.46 50.98 11.25
CA LEU A 95 1.08 51.43 11.34
C LEU A 95 0.29 50.67 12.42
N ALA A 96 0.49 49.36 12.58
CA ALA A 96 -0.07 48.57 13.69
C ALA A 96 0.39 49.06 15.06
N THR A 97 1.61 49.61 15.16
CA THR A 97 2.16 50.16 16.40
C THR A 97 1.58 51.55 16.70
N GLN A 98 1.34 52.37 15.66
CA GLN A 98 0.77 53.72 15.79
C GLN A 98 -0.75 53.72 16.00
N TYR A 99 -1.45 52.71 15.46
CA TYR A 99 -2.90 52.56 15.54
C TYR A 99 -3.27 51.17 16.08
N PRO A 100 -3.07 50.92 17.40
CA PRO A 100 -3.35 49.61 18.00
C PRO A 100 -4.82 49.19 17.86
N ASP A 101 -5.73 50.17 17.89
CA ASP A 101 -7.17 49.96 17.72
C ASP A 101 -7.55 49.44 16.31
N GLN A 102 -6.63 49.49 15.34
CA GLN A 102 -6.83 49.10 13.94
C GLN A 102 -5.94 47.92 13.50
N ILE A 103 -5.33 47.21 14.45
CA ILE A 103 -4.40 46.09 14.19
C ILE A 103 -5.01 45.02 13.29
N GLU A 104 -6.31 44.74 13.40
CA GLU A 104 -6.97 43.71 12.59
C GLU A 104 -7.00 44.07 11.10
N SER A 105 -7.32 45.33 10.77
CA SER A 105 -7.24 45.86 9.40
C SER A 105 -5.81 45.76 8.84
N VAL A 106 -4.81 46.09 9.68
CA VAL A 106 -3.39 45.98 9.31
C VAL A 106 -2.95 44.53 9.08
N ARG A 107 -3.36 43.60 9.96
CA ARG A 107 -3.08 42.16 9.81
C ARG A 107 -3.73 41.59 8.54
N LYS A 108 -4.96 42.01 8.25
CA LYS A 108 -5.67 41.61 7.03
C LYS A 108 -4.94 42.13 5.78
N GLY A 109 -4.51 43.38 5.78
CA GLY A 109 -3.68 43.97 4.71
C GLY A 109 -2.35 43.22 4.50
N MET A 110 -1.67 42.88 5.58
CA MET A 110 -0.45 42.06 5.52
C MET A 110 -0.71 40.67 4.92
N GLY A 111 -1.83 40.03 5.24
CA GLY A 111 -2.21 38.74 4.69
C GLY A 111 -2.40 38.77 3.16
N PHE A 112 -3.02 39.82 2.63
CA PHE A 112 -3.16 40.00 1.18
C PHE A 112 -1.83 40.24 0.48
N ILE A 113 -0.94 41.04 1.08
CA ILE A 113 0.41 41.27 0.53
C ILE A 113 1.23 39.97 0.55
N ASP A 114 1.13 39.16 1.61
CA ASP A 114 1.80 37.86 1.70
C ASP A 114 1.25 36.83 0.70
N GLU A 115 -0.04 36.86 0.41
CA GLU A 115 -0.66 36.02 -0.61
C GLU A 115 -0.30 36.46 -2.03
N GLU A 116 -0.32 37.77 -2.30
CA GLU A 116 0.10 38.34 -3.58
C GLU A 116 1.58 38.07 -3.86
N GLN A 117 2.45 38.27 -2.87
CA GLN A 117 3.87 37.96 -2.97
C GLN A 117 4.10 36.47 -3.26
N ARG A 118 3.40 35.56 -2.57
CA ARG A 118 3.47 34.12 -2.85
C ARG A 118 3.01 33.77 -4.26
N ASN A 119 1.91 34.36 -4.73
CA ASN A 119 1.40 34.13 -6.09
C ASN A 119 2.38 34.63 -7.16
N SER A 120 3.00 35.79 -6.94
CA SER A 120 4.07 36.29 -7.81
C SER A 120 5.26 35.32 -7.83
N ILE A 121 5.72 34.85 -6.66
CA ILE A 121 6.82 33.87 -6.56
C ILE A 121 6.49 32.58 -7.33
N GLY A 122 5.27 32.05 -7.18
CA GLY A 122 4.82 30.84 -7.87
C GLY A 122 4.75 31.02 -9.39
N THR A 123 4.25 32.17 -9.85
CA THR A 123 4.18 32.53 -11.27
C THR A 123 5.57 32.70 -11.87
N LEU A 124 6.48 33.34 -11.15
CA LEU A 124 7.88 33.49 -11.54
C LEU A 124 8.59 32.13 -11.63
N ALA A 125 8.40 31.25 -10.65
CA ALA A 125 8.98 29.91 -10.68
C ALA A 125 8.47 29.06 -11.88
N ALA A 126 7.16 29.07 -12.13
CA ALA A 126 6.58 28.36 -13.28
C ALA A 126 7.09 28.94 -14.62
N GLY A 127 7.15 30.28 -14.73
CA GLY A 127 7.68 30.97 -15.89
C GLY A 127 9.16 30.68 -16.13
N ALA A 128 9.97 30.69 -15.07
CA ALA A 128 11.40 30.34 -15.13
C ALA A 128 11.62 28.90 -15.58
N ARG A 129 10.80 27.95 -15.08
CA ARG A 129 10.88 26.55 -15.49
C ARG A 129 10.56 26.38 -16.97
N LEU A 130 9.52 27.03 -17.46
CA LEU A 130 9.14 27.00 -18.87
C LEU A 130 10.21 27.65 -19.76
N ALA A 131 10.71 28.81 -19.34
CA ALA A 131 11.74 29.56 -20.06
C ALA A 131 13.11 28.85 -20.07
N SER A 132 13.38 27.94 -19.12
CA SER A 132 14.63 27.17 -19.08
C SER A 132 14.85 26.25 -20.28
N SER A 133 13.81 26.02 -21.06
CA SER A 133 13.83 25.20 -22.28
C SER A 133 14.74 25.76 -23.38
N SER A 134 14.97 27.07 -23.43
CA SER A 134 15.95 27.66 -24.36
C SER A 134 16.61 28.92 -23.78
N PRO A 135 17.87 29.22 -24.16
CA PRO A 135 18.54 30.44 -23.72
C PRO A 135 17.80 31.73 -24.12
N GLU A 136 17.18 31.76 -25.30
CA GLU A 136 16.41 32.90 -25.82
C GLU A 136 15.13 33.12 -25.02
N ALA A 137 14.40 32.04 -24.72
CA ALA A 137 13.21 32.10 -23.88
C ALA A 137 13.55 32.57 -22.46
N MET A 138 14.68 32.11 -21.90
CA MET A 138 15.19 32.56 -20.60
C MET A 138 15.53 34.05 -20.61
N GLN A 139 16.20 34.53 -21.65
CA GLN A 139 16.57 35.93 -21.77
C GLN A 139 15.34 36.85 -21.89
N SER A 140 14.35 36.48 -22.71
CA SER A 140 13.08 37.21 -22.80
C SER A 140 12.29 37.16 -21.50
N TRP A 141 12.27 36.02 -20.80
CA TRP A 141 11.61 35.88 -19.52
C TRP A 141 12.26 36.79 -18.45
N LEU A 142 13.60 36.80 -18.36
CA LEU A 142 14.33 37.68 -17.44
C LEU A 142 14.08 39.16 -17.71
N GLN A 143 14.06 39.57 -18.99
CA GLN A 143 13.77 40.95 -19.37
C GLN A 143 12.35 41.38 -18.99
N ASN A 144 11.37 40.52 -19.27
CA ASN A 144 9.96 40.83 -19.01
C ASN A 144 9.58 40.75 -17.53
N ASN A 145 10.35 40.03 -16.71
CA ASN A 145 10.04 39.79 -15.29
C ASN A 145 11.04 40.43 -14.32
N ALA A 146 12.00 41.23 -14.81
CA ALA A 146 13.05 41.84 -14.00
C ALA A 146 12.51 42.66 -12.81
N GLY A 147 11.44 43.43 -13.03
CA GLY A 147 10.80 44.24 -11.99
C GLY A 147 10.12 43.39 -10.91
N GLU A 148 9.40 42.33 -11.30
CA GLU A 148 8.73 41.42 -10.38
C GLU A 148 9.73 40.55 -9.60
N LEU A 149 10.82 40.12 -10.23
CA LEU A 149 11.93 39.44 -9.57
C LEU A 149 12.54 40.31 -8.47
N ALA A 150 12.85 41.57 -8.78
CA ALA A 150 13.39 42.51 -7.81
C ALA A 150 12.41 42.79 -6.65
N ARG A 151 11.11 42.89 -6.96
CA ARG A 151 10.03 43.07 -5.97
C ARG A 151 9.92 41.89 -4.99
N VAL A 152 10.19 40.66 -5.43
CA VAL A 152 10.22 39.47 -4.55
C VAL A 152 11.59 39.20 -3.93
N GLY A 153 12.56 40.10 -4.10
CA GLY A 153 13.89 39.99 -3.51
C GLY A 153 14.86 39.09 -4.28
N VAL A 154 14.57 38.78 -5.54
CA VAL A 154 15.43 37.97 -6.42
C VAL A 154 16.09 38.87 -7.45
N ASN A 155 17.43 38.85 -7.52
CA ASN A 155 18.18 39.65 -8.48
C ASN A 155 18.18 38.98 -9.87
N PRO A 156 17.67 39.64 -10.93
CA PRO A 156 17.64 39.06 -12.28
C PRO A 156 19.03 38.71 -12.85
N HIS A 157 20.07 39.46 -12.46
CA HIS A 157 21.44 39.20 -12.93
C HIS A 157 22.01 37.90 -12.34
N ASP A 158 21.72 37.62 -11.06
CA ASP A 158 22.18 36.41 -10.39
C ASP A 158 21.48 35.17 -10.96
N VAL A 159 20.19 35.30 -11.30
CA VAL A 159 19.42 34.25 -11.97
C VAL A 159 19.98 33.97 -13.37
N ALA A 160 20.33 35.01 -14.13
CA ALA A 160 20.95 34.88 -15.45
C ALA A 160 22.31 34.17 -15.38
N GLN A 161 23.16 34.54 -14.42
CA GLN A 161 24.46 33.90 -14.21
C GLN A 161 24.31 32.43 -13.78
N MET A 162 23.40 32.14 -12.86
CA MET A 162 23.15 30.79 -12.38
C MET A 162 22.66 29.87 -13.51
N TYR A 163 21.78 30.36 -14.38
CA TYR A 163 21.34 29.62 -15.56
C TYR A 163 22.50 29.30 -16.51
N GLN A 164 23.37 30.28 -16.79
CA GLN A 164 24.50 30.12 -17.71
C GLN A 164 25.62 29.22 -17.16
N GLN A 165 25.92 29.34 -15.85
CA GLN A 165 27.04 28.63 -15.23
C GLN A 165 26.65 27.23 -14.77
N ASN A 166 25.46 27.06 -14.17
CA ASN A 166 25.02 25.80 -13.58
C ASN A 166 23.52 25.52 -13.83
N PRO A 167 23.14 25.00 -15.02
CA PRO A 167 21.74 24.73 -15.37
C PRO A 167 21.01 23.78 -14.40
N ARG A 168 21.74 22.86 -13.76
CA ARG A 168 21.16 21.97 -12.72
C ARG A 168 20.81 22.73 -11.44
N GLN A 169 21.72 23.56 -10.96
CA GLN A 169 21.52 24.39 -9.77
C GLN A 169 20.40 25.40 -10.01
N PHE A 170 20.28 25.92 -11.23
CA PHE A 170 19.14 26.72 -11.66
C PHE A 170 17.81 25.97 -11.54
N GLY A 171 17.75 24.71 -11.99
CA GLY A 171 16.54 23.88 -11.87
C GLY A 171 16.11 23.69 -10.41
N GLU A 172 17.05 23.40 -9.51
CA GLU A 172 16.79 23.27 -8.07
C GLU A 172 16.36 24.60 -7.44
N PHE A 173 16.98 25.71 -7.84
CA PHE A 173 16.58 27.06 -7.41
C PHE A 173 15.13 27.38 -7.80
N VAL A 174 14.75 27.10 -9.05
CA VAL A 174 13.38 27.32 -9.54
C VAL A 174 12.37 26.42 -8.84
N ASP A 175 12.74 25.16 -8.60
CA ASP A 175 11.88 24.21 -7.89
C ASP A 175 11.69 24.65 -6.42
N HIS A 176 12.75 25.11 -5.74
CA HIS A 176 12.67 25.65 -4.39
C HIS A 176 11.88 26.96 -4.33
N LEU A 177 12.03 27.84 -5.31
CA LEU A 177 11.25 29.07 -5.43
C LEU A 177 9.75 28.73 -5.58
N GLY A 178 9.42 27.76 -6.42
CA GLY A 178 8.05 27.24 -6.57
C GLY A 178 7.50 26.61 -5.30
N MET A 179 8.33 25.87 -4.55
CA MET A 179 7.91 25.30 -3.25
C MET A 179 7.67 26.36 -2.18
N ASN A 180 8.46 27.43 -2.14
CA ASN A 180 8.26 28.54 -1.21
C ASN A 180 7.02 29.40 -1.51
N SER A 181 6.45 29.27 -2.71
CA SER A 181 5.14 29.85 -3.04
C SER A 181 3.97 29.08 -2.41
N LEU A 182 4.19 27.81 -2.03
CA LEU A 182 3.21 27.00 -1.33
C LEU A 182 3.21 27.45 0.14
N GLY A 183 2.07 27.94 0.63
CA GLY A 183 1.92 28.25 2.04
C GLY A 183 2.17 27.03 2.93
N PRO A 184 2.41 27.22 4.26
CA PRO A 184 2.76 26.14 5.18
C PRO A 184 1.82 24.93 5.12
N GLU A 185 0.52 25.14 4.89
CA GLU A 185 -0.48 24.08 4.76
C GLU A 185 -0.22 23.15 3.56
N LYS A 186 0.14 23.72 2.39
CA LYS A 186 0.34 22.93 1.15
C LYS A 186 1.68 22.21 1.10
N TYR A 187 2.65 22.61 1.92
CA TYR A 187 3.94 21.93 2.04
C TYR A 187 3.77 20.51 2.63
N PHE A 188 2.93 20.37 3.65
CA PHE A 188 2.64 19.07 4.28
C PHE A 188 1.78 18.17 3.38
N ASP A 189 0.80 18.73 2.65
CA ASP A 189 -0.02 17.99 1.67
C ASP A 189 0.81 17.43 0.51
N LEU A 190 1.85 18.15 0.08
CA LEU A 190 2.74 17.70 -0.99
C LEU A 190 3.61 16.52 -0.52
N GLN A 191 4.06 16.55 0.74
CA GLN A 191 4.82 15.47 1.35
C GLN A 191 3.98 14.20 1.51
N ASP A 192 2.72 14.34 1.91
CA ASP A 192 1.77 13.23 2.01
C ASP A 192 1.43 12.63 0.63
N LYS A 193 1.20 13.48 -0.39
CA LYS A 193 1.00 13.02 -1.79
C LYS A 193 2.22 12.33 -2.39
N MET A 194 3.44 12.72 -2.02
CA MET A 194 4.68 12.05 -2.45
C MET A 194 4.80 10.66 -1.80
N GLN A 195 4.42 10.51 -0.53
CA GLN A 195 4.35 9.22 0.14
C GLN A 195 3.25 8.32 -0.45
N GLY A 196 2.05 8.87 -0.70
CA GLY A 196 0.96 8.14 -1.35
C GLY A 196 1.32 7.61 -2.75
N ARG A 197 2.01 8.42 -3.57
CA ARG A 197 2.50 7.97 -4.90
C ARG A 197 3.57 6.89 -4.82
N GLN A 198 4.45 6.92 -3.82
CA GLN A 198 5.41 5.83 -3.59
C GLN A 198 4.71 4.52 -3.19
N VAL A 199 3.64 4.59 -2.38
CA VAL A 199 2.86 3.40 -2.00
C VAL A 199 2.14 2.81 -3.23
N THR A 200 1.54 3.65 -4.08
CA THR A 200 0.83 3.19 -5.29
C THR A 200 1.77 2.60 -6.35
N MET A 201 2.94 3.20 -6.60
CA MET A 201 3.92 2.63 -7.53
C MET A 201 4.46 1.29 -7.03
N ARG A 202 4.76 1.19 -5.73
CA ARG A 202 5.23 -0.07 -5.11
C ARG A 202 4.15 -1.15 -5.14
N GLY A 203 2.86 -0.78 -5.05
CA GLY A 203 1.72 -1.69 -5.22
C GLY A 203 1.54 -2.20 -6.65
N GLN A 204 1.70 -1.34 -7.67
CA GLN A 204 1.63 -1.75 -9.09
C GLN A 204 2.79 -2.63 -9.54
N ASP A 205 4.00 -2.39 -9.01
CA ASP A 205 5.15 -3.26 -9.22
C ASP A 205 4.96 -4.62 -8.51
N LEU A 206 4.32 -4.63 -7.34
CA LEU A 206 3.94 -5.86 -6.65
C LEU A 206 2.90 -6.64 -7.46
N ASP A 207 1.88 -6.00 -8.03
CA ASP A 207 0.81 -6.67 -8.80
C ASP A 207 1.31 -7.25 -10.13
N SER A 208 2.15 -6.52 -10.88
CA SER A 208 2.71 -7.02 -12.15
C SER A 208 3.71 -8.16 -11.94
N GLN A 209 4.55 -8.06 -10.91
CA GLN A 209 5.50 -9.11 -10.55
C GLN A 209 4.81 -10.31 -9.88
N THR A 210 3.73 -10.09 -9.14
CA THR A 210 2.86 -11.15 -8.57
C THR A 210 2.04 -11.83 -9.65
N ALA A 211 1.57 -11.15 -10.69
CA ALA A 211 0.86 -11.77 -11.81
C ALA A 211 1.77 -12.70 -12.63
N ALA A 212 2.97 -12.24 -13.01
CA ALA A 212 3.95 -13.07 -13.70
C ALA A 212 4.45 -14.25 -12.83
N ARG A 213 4.59 -14.04 -11.51
CA ARG A 213 4.95 -15.10 -10.56
C ARG A 213 3.79 -16.07 -10.29
N ASN A 214 2.55 -15.60 -10.21
CA ASN A 214 1.37 -16.45 -10.09
C ASN A 214 1.20 -17.32 -11.33
N GLN A 215 1.54 -16.81 -12.52
CA GLN A 215 1.63 -17.64 -13.72
C GLN A 215 2.74 -18.70 -13.60
N ALA A 216 3.93 -18.37 -13.07
CA ALA A 216 4.99 -19.35 -12.84
C ALA A 216 4.65 -20.40 -11.76
N ILE A 217 3.95 -20.00 -10.68
CA ILE A 217 3.40 -20.90 -9.66
C ILE A 217 2.30 -21.76 -10.27
N THR A 218 1.46 -21.19 -11.14
CA THR A 218 0.43 -21.94 -11.86
C THR A 218 1.05 -22.94 -12.83
N MET A 219 2.11 -22.59 -13.56
CA MET A 219 2.83 -23.53 -14.43
C MET A 219 3.49 -24.65 -13.63
N ARG A 220 4.25 -24.32 -12.57
CA ARG A 220 4.85 -25.34 -11.68
C ARG A 220 3.79 -26.18 -10.97
N GLY A 221 2.67 -25.56 -10.60
CA GLY A 221 1.50 -26.22 -10.04
C GLY A 221 0.76 -27.08 -11.05
N GLN A 222 0.79 -26.74 -12.34
CA GLN A 222 0.27 -27.54 -13.46
C GLN A 222 1.16 -28.79 -13.68
N ASP A 223 2.48 -28.64 -13.56
CA ASP A 223 3.43 -29.75 -13.62
C ASP A 223 3.21 -30.73 -12.45
N ILE A 224 2.92 -30.21 -11.25
CA ILE A 224 2.60 -31.00 -10.05
C ILE A 224 1.12 -31.46 -10.03
N GLN A 225 0.23 -30.87 -10.84
CA GLN A 225 -1.22 -31.14 -10.87
C GLN A 225 -1.59 -32.51 -11.44
N ALA A 226 -0.60 -33.26 -11.93
CA ALA A 226 -0.68 -34.70 -11.95
C ALA A 226 -1.23 -35.18 -10.61
N ASN A 227 -2.49 -35.64 -10.56
CA ASN A 227 -3.04 -36.26 -9.37
C ASN A 227 -2.22 -37.53 -9.12
N LEU A 228 -1.11 -37.43 -8.38
CA LEU A 228 -0.15 -38.49 -8.11
C LEU A 228 -0.83 -39.68 -7.43
N GLY A 229 -1.89 -39.40 -6.65
CA GLY A 229 -2.78 -40.43 -6.13
C GLY A 229 -3.44 -41.25 -7.24
N GLN A 230 -4.05 -40.58 -8.22
CA GLN A 230 -4.66 -41.22 -9.38
C GLN A 230 -3.62 -41.88 -10.30
N GLN A 231 -2.48 -41.23 -10.54
CA GLN A 231 -1.38 -41.79 -11.33
C GLN A 231 -0.84 -43.06 -10.69
N ARG A 232 -0.73 -43.13 -9.36
CA ARG A 232 -0.38 -44.35 -8.64
C ARG A 232 -1.39 -45.46 -8.89
N ILE A 233 -2.68 -45.18 -8.74
CA ILE A 233 -3.75 -46.17 -8.99
C ILE A 233 -3.69 -46.68 -10.44
N ASN A 234 -3.51 -45.76 -11.39
CA ASN A 234 -3.38 -46.09 -12.81
C ASN A 234 -2.12 -46.93 -13.07
N LEU A 235 -1.00 -46.58 -12.43
CA LEU A 235 0.25 -47.31 -12.51
C LEU A 235 0.11 -48.72 -11.93
N ASP A 236 -0.55 -48.90 -10.79
CA ASP A 236 -0.79 -50.22 -10.20
C ASP A 236 -1.63 -51.10 -11.14
N ALA A 237 -2.70 -50.54 -11.73
CA ALA A 237 -3.54 -51.24 -12.69
C ALA A 237 -2.77 -51.62 -13.97
N GLU A 238 -1.94 -50.70 -14.48
CA GLU A 238 -1.13 -50.91 -15.67
C GLU A 238 0.01 -51.89 -15.44
N THR A 239 0.65 -51.83 -14.27
CA THR A 239 1.66 -52.79 -13.80
C THR A 239 1.09 -54.20 -13.84
N ASN A 240 -0.13 -54.40 -13.31
CA ASN A 240 -0.79 -55.70 -13.33
C ASN A 240 -1.12 -56.17 -14.75
N ARG A 241 -1.56 -55.27 -15.63
CA ARG A 241 -1.83 -55.59 -17.05
C ARG A 241 -0.55 -56.01 -17.78
N ILE A 242 0.51 -55.20 -17.69
CA ILE A 242 1.81 -55.46 -18.31
C ILE A 242 2.42 -56.75 -17.76
N ASN A 243 2.36 -57.00 -16.45
CA ASN A 243 2.87 -58.23 -15.86
C ASN A 243 2.14 -59.47 -16.39
N ASN A 244 0.82 -59.40 -16.57
CA ASN A 244 0.05 -60.50 -17.14
C ASN A 244 0.33 -60.71 -18.64
N GLU A 245 0.54 -59.63 -19.38
CA GLU A 245 0.93 -59.67 -20.79
C GLU A 245 2.32 -60.26 -20.98
N ASN A 246 3.31 -59.77 -20.22
CA ASN A 246 4.68 -60.30 -20.24
C ASN A 246 4.70 -61.78 -19.88
N LYS A 247 3.92 -62.24 -18.88
CA LYS A 247 3.78 -63.68 -18.58
C LYS A 247 3.18 -64.49 -19.74
N ARG A 248 2.37 -63.90 -20.62
CA ARG A 248 1.87 -64.57 -21.84
C ARG A 248 2.94 -64.56 -22.92
N LEU A 249 3.61 -63.43 -23.13
CA LEU A 249 4.71 -63.28 -24.08
C LEU A 249 5.89 -64.20 -23.73
N ASP A 250 6.26 -64.36 -22.46
CA ASP A 250 7.29 -65.27 -22.00
C ASP A 250 6.95 -66.73 -22.34
N ARG A 251 5.69 -67.12 -22.16
CA ARG A 251 5.22 -68.46 -22.56
C ARG A 251 5.29 -68.66 -24.07
N MET A 252 4.89 -67.65 -24.85
CA MET A 252 5.03 -67.68 -26.31
C MET A 252 6.50 -67.76 -26.73
N LEU A 253 7.38 -66.97 -26.10
CA LEU A 253 8.82 -66.97 -26.35
C LEU A 253 9.46 -68.33 -26.06
N SER A 254 8.99 -69.03 -25.03
CA SER A 254 9.47 -70.36 -24.65
C SER A 254 9.00 -71.47 -25.61
N ALA A 255 7.84 -71.29 -26.26
CA ALA A 255 7.26 -72.26 -27.19
C ALA A 255 7.60 -71.98 -28.67
N GLU A 256 8.03 -70.77 -29.00
CA GLU A 256 8.35 -70.34 -30.36
C GLU A 256 9.78 -70.74 -30.75
N THR A 257 9.93 -71.31 -31.95
CA THR A 257 11.22 -71.77 -32.48
C THR A 257 11.75 -70.86 -33.59
N ASN A 258 10.92 -69.99 -34.16
CA ASN A 258 11.35 -69.05 -35.19
C ASN A 258 12.10 -67.85 -34.57
N ASP A 259 13.38 -67.70 -34.91
CA ASP A 259 14.25 -66.67 -34.32
C ASP A 259 13.73 -65.23 -34.52
N LEU A 260 13.16 -64.92 -35.69
CA LEU A 260 12.61 -63.59 -35.97
C LEU A 260 11.41 -63.28 -35.06
N LYS A 261 10.51 -64.26 -34.88
CA LYS A 261 9.36 -64.11 -33.97
C LYS A 261 9.79 -64.05 -32.50
N ARG A 262 10.79 -64.83 -32.10
CA ARG A 262 11.36 -64.76 -30.74
C ARG A 262 11.94 -63.38 -30.47
N GLN A 263 12.65 -62.80 -31.44
CA GLN A 263 13.19 -61.44 -31.34
C GLN A 263 12.08 -60.39 -31.23
N GLU A 264 10.99 -60.53 -32.00
CA GLU A 264 9.82 -59.66 -31.89
C GLU A 264 9.17 -59.73 -30.50
N ILE A 265 8.97 -60.95 -29.97
CA ILE A 265 8.39 -61.16 -28.64
C ILE A 265 9.29 -60.55 -27.55
N GLN A 266 10.61 -60.75 -27.64
CA GLN A 266 11.57 -60.12 -26.73
C GLN A 266 11.51 -58.59 -26.81
N SER A 267 11.41 -58.03 -28.01
CA SER A 267 11.27 -56.58 -28.20
C SER A 267 9.98 -56.05 -27.55
N ARG A 268 8.87 -56.78 -27.63
CA ARG A 268 7.61 -56.41 -26.97
C ARG A 268 7.71 -56.45 -25.45
N ILE A 269 8.34 -57.49 -24.88
CA ILE A 269 8.59 -57.57 -23.43
C ILE A 269 9.47 -56.39 -22.96
N ALA A 270 10.53 -56.09 -23.71
CA ALA A 270 11.41 -54.97 -23.41
C ALA A 270 10.68 -53.62 -23.47
N ALA A 271 9.86 -53.39 -24.51
CA ALA A 271 9.04 -52.19 -24.64
C ALA A 271 8.03 -52.05 -23.48
N ASN A 272 7.35 -53.13 -23.11
CA ASN A 272 6.42 -53.16 -21.98
C ASN A 272 7.13 -52.80 -20.65
N ASN A 273 8.31 -53.39 -20.41
CA ASN A 273 9.11 -53.08 -19.22
C ASN A 273 9.61 -51.63 -19.23
N GLN A 274 10.01 -51.11 -20.39
CA GLN A 274 10.46 -49.72 -20.55
C GLN A 274 9.30 -48.74 -20.29
N GLN A 275 8.11 -49.01 -20.81
CA GLN A 275 6.91 -48.21 -20.55
C GLN A 275 6.57 -48.18 -19.06
N LEU A 276 6.64 -49.34 -18.39
CA LEU A 276 6.42 -49.43 -16.95
C LEU A 276 7.44 -48.58 -16.19
N GLN A 277 8.73 -48.70 -16.54
CA GLN A 277 9.81 -47.96 -15.90
C GLN A 277 9.65 -46.45 -16.08
N GLN A 278 9.27 -45.98 -17.27
CA GLN A 278 9.02 -44.55 -17.52
C GLN A 278 7.90 -44.01 -16.64
N LYS A 279 6.79 -44.74 -16.52
CA LYS A 279 5.66 -44.31 -15.66
C LYS A 279 6.00 -44.35 -14.19
N GLN A 280 6.78 -45.34 -13.77
CA GLN A 280 7.31 -45.44 -12.40
C GLN A 280 8.22 -44.24 -12.08
N GLN A 281 9.12 -43.88 -13.00
CA GLN A 281 10.02 -42.73 -12.87
C GLN A 281 9.24 -41.42 -12.79
N ALA A 282 8.29 -41.18 -13.69
CA ALA A 282 7.45 -39.98 -13.66
C ALA A 282 6.70 -39.83 -12.32
N LEU A 283 6.15 -40.93 -11.80
CA LEU A 283 5.48 -40.91 -10.50
C LEU A 283 6.45 -40.61 -9.35
N ASN A 284 7.63 -41.25 -9.37
CA ASN A 284 8.69 -41.02 -8.40
C ASN A 284 9.16 -39.56 -8.40
N ASP A 285 9.36 -38.98 -9.57
CA ASP A 285 9.83 -37.60 -9.71
C ASP A 285 8.77 -36.62 -9.21
N GLY A 286 7.48 -36.87 -9.48
CA GLY A 286 6.40 -36.09 -8.88
C GLY A 286 6.35 -36.16 -7.35
N TYR A 287 6.61 -37.33 -6.74
CA TYR A 287 6.75 -37.41 -5.29
C TYR A 287 7.98 -36.65 -4.77
N LYS A 288 9.13 -36.74 -5.44
CA LYS A 288 10.34 -35.98 -5.06
C LYS A 288 10.08 -34.48 -5.10
N ASP A 289 9.47 -33.98 -6.17
CA ASP A 289 9.15 -32.57 -6.35
C ASP A 289 8.16 -32.07 -5.29
N GLY A 290 7.15 -32.89 -4.98
CA GLY A 290 6.22 -32.62 -3.89
C GLY A 290 6.92 -32.54 -2.54
N ILE A 291 7.76 -33.52 -2.21
CA ILE A 291 8.52 -33.58 -0.95
C ILE A 291 9.47 -32.37 -0.82
N ASN A 292 10.20 -32.03 -1.88
CA ASN A 292 11.11 -30.89 -1.91
C ASN A 292 10.37 -29.57 -1.75
N THR A 293 9.23 -29.40 -2.44
CA THR A 293 8.38 -28.22 -2.32
C THR A 293 7.91 -28.03 -0.88
N LEU A 294 7.35 -29.08 -0.26
CA LEU A 294 6.88 -29.00 1.11
C LEU A 294 8.02 -28.71 2.09
N THR A 295 9.18 -29.33 1.88
CA THR A 295 10.35 -29.11 2.73
C THR A 295 10.85 -27.68 2.66
N THR A 296 11.05 -27.13 1.47
CA THR A 296 11.49 -25.74 1.28
C THR A 296 10.49 -24.73 1.85
N SER A 297 9.19 -24.95 1.65
CA SER A 297 8.15 -24.08 2.22
C SER A 297 8.15 -24.13 3.75
N MET A 298 8.34 -25.31 4.34
CA MET A 298 8.49 -25.45 5.79
C MET A 298 9.73 -24.72 6.32
N PHE A 299 10.89 -24.89 5.70
CA PHE A 299 12.11 -24.17 6.09
C PHE A 299 11.93 -22.66 6.02
N THR A 300 11.34 -22.17 4.93
CA THR A 300 11.05 -20.74 4.76
C THR A 300 10.19 -20.19 5.91
N LEU A 301 9.09 -20.88 6.25
CA LEU A 301 8.24 -20.45 7.35
C LEU A 301 8.92 -20.59 8.71
N ASN A 302 9.70 -21.65 8.91
CA ASN A 302 10.42 -21.89 10.16
C ASN A 302 11.50 -20.82 10.40
N ASP A 303 12.21 -20.40 9.36
CA ASP A 303 13.19 -19.31 9.41
C ASP A 303 12.54 -17.98 9.82
N ILE A 304 11.37 -17.66 9.24
CA ILE A 304 10.59 -16.46 9.62
C ILE A 304 10.17 -16.52 11.10
N VAL A 305 9.67 -17.68 11.54
CA VAL A 305 9.21 -17.87 12.92
C VAL A 305 10.37 -17.85 13.93
N SER A 306 11.53 -18.37 13.55
CA SER A 306 12.72 -18.43 14.40
C SER A 306 13.52 -17.12 14.41
N SER A 307 13.28 -16.23 13.44
CA SER A 307 13.96 -14.95 13.32
C SER A 307 13.75 -14.06 14.57
N PRO A 308 14.83 -13.49 15.15
CA PRO A 308 14.72 -12.48 16.21
C PRO A 308 13.89 -11.26 15.79
N SER A 309 13.83 -10.98 14.49
CA SER A 309 13.10 -9.87 13.89
C SER A 309 11.60 -10.13 13.76
N LEU A 310 11.09 -11.32 14.11
CA LEU A 310 9.65 -11.59 14.13
C LEU A 310 8.89 -10.59 15.02
N LYS A 311 9.49 -10.21 16.16
CA LYS A 311 8.95 -9.20 17.09
C LYS A 311 8.80 -7.80 16.50
N SER A 312 9.56 -7.50 15.44
CA SER A 312 9.52 -6.20 14.79
C SER A 312 8.38 -6.10 13.77
N ILE A 313 7.95 -7.23 13.22
CA ILE A 313 6.86 -7.30 12.24
C ILE A 313 5.53 -7.77 12.83
N THR A 314 5.49 -8.10 14.13
CA THR A 314 4.28 -8.55 14.84
C THR A 314 3.94 -7.62 16.02
N GLY A 315 2.69 -7.68 16.50
CA GLY A 315 2.20 -6.90 17.64
C GLY A 315 2.27 -5.39 17.44
N LEU A 316 2.40 -4.64 18.56
CA LEU A 316 2.42 -3.16 18.55
C LEU A 316 3.63 -2.54 17.82
N ARG A 317 4.67 -3.33 17.49
CA ARG A 317 5.78 -2.86 16.65
C ARG A 317 5.51 -3.04 15.16
N GLY A 318 4.73 -4.05 14.78
CA GLY A 318 4.34 -4.32 13.38
C GLY A 318 3.39 -3.29 12.76
N VAL A 319 2.81 -2.38 13.56
CA VAL A 319 2.00 -1.24 13.06
C VAL A 319 2.84 -0.04 12.66
N ILE A 320 4.14 -0.04 12.98
CA ILE A 320 5.09 1.01 12.57
C ILE A 320 5.67 0.59 11.21
N PRO A 321 5.71 1.48 10.20
CA PRO A 321 6.32 1.18 8.91
C PRO A 321 7.78 0.71 9.05
N ASN A 322 8.11 -0.42 8.41
CA ASN A 322 9.48 -0.94 8.41
C ASN A 322 10.42 0.00 7.65
N VAL A 323 11.58 0.31 8.25
CA VAL A 323 12.62 1.10 7.58
C VAL A 323 13.24 0.24 6.46
N PRO A 324 13.32 0.73 5.21
CA PRO A 324 13.97 0.01 4.11
C PRO A 324 15.42 -0.37 4.46
N GLY A 325 15.81 -1.62 4.16
CA GLY A 325 17.14 -2.15 4.50
C GLY A 325 17.30 -2.62 5.96
N SER A 326 16.25 -2.60 6.76
CA SER A 326 16.26 -3.18 8.11
C SER A 326 15.94 -4.67 8.11
N GLN A 327 16.36 -5.38 9.17
CA GLN A 327 16.02 -6.79 9.38
C GLN A 327 14.50 -7.03 9.48
N ALA A 328 13.74 -6.01 9.89
CA ALA A 328 12.27 -6.03 9.90
C ALA A 328 11.70 -6.05 8.47
N ALA A 329 12.24 -5.21 7.59
CA ALA A 329 11.87 -5.20 6.17
C ALA A 329 12.23 -6.53 5.49
N ASP A 330 13.39 -7.10 5.79
CA ASP A 330 13.80 -8.40 5.24
C ASP A 330 12.89 -9.55 5.70
N THR A 331 12.54 -9.57 6.99
CA THR A 331 11.65 -10.61 7.56
C THR A 331 10.23 -10.46 7.00
N GLN A 332 9.76 -9.22 6.82
CA GLN A 332 8.47 -8.96 6.16
C GLN A 332 8.48 -9.44 4.72
N ALA A 333 9.52 -9.12 3.95
CA ALA A 333 9.63 -9.56 2.55
C ALA A 333 9.65 -11.09 2.42
N ARG A 334 10.32 -11.79 3.35
CA ARG A 334 10.28 -13.26 3.43
C ARG A 334 8.88 -13.77 3.74
N LEU A 335 8.17 -13.15 4.69
CA LEU A 335 6.79 -13.50 5.01
C LEU A 335 5.85 -13.32 3.83
N ASP A 336 5.95 -12.19 3.12
CA ASP A 336 5.12 -11.89 1.96
C ASP A 336 5.41 -12.85 0.80
N THR A 337 6.69 -13.21 0.62
CA THR A 337 7.13 -14.25 -0.34
C THR A 337 6.56 -15.62 0.04
N PHE A 338 6.59 -15.98 1.33
CA PHE A 338 6.00 -17.23 1.79
C PHE A 338 4.50 -17.29 1.51
N LYS A 339 3.74 -16.27 1.91
CA LYS A 339 2.28 -16.23 1.75
C LYS A 339 1.85 -16.25 0.28
N SER A 340 2.56 -15.49 -0.56
CA SER A 340 2.22 -15.31 -1.97
C SER A 340 2.70 -16.45 -2.87
N GLN A 341 3.80 -17.13 -2.50
CA GLN A 341 4.42 -18.14 -3.36
C GLN A 341 4.55 -19.49 -2.67
N ALA A 342 5.39 -19.58 -1.64
CA ALA A 342 5.76 -20.87 -1.06
C ALA A 342 4.55 -21.62 -0.49
N TYR A 343 3.58 -20.89 0.08
CA TYR A 343 2.32 -21.44 0.57
C TYR A 343 1.46 -22.00 -0.56
N LEU A 344 1.21 -21.20 -1.61
CA LEU A 344 0.35 -21.63 -2.73
C LEU A 344 0.95 -22.84 -3.46
N THR A 345 2.25 -22.83 -3.72
CA THR A 345 2.96 -23.97 -4.32
C THR A 345 2.89 -25.20 -3.42
N ALA A 346 3.05 -25.05 -2.11
CA ALA A 346 2.91 -26.17 -1.17
C ALA A 346 1.49 -26.74 -1.13
N VAL A 347 0.46 -25.88 -1.11
CA VAL A 347 -0.95 -26.30 -1.15
C VAL A 347 -1.25 -27.04 -2.45
N GLN A 348 -0.79 -26.53 -3.59
CA GLN A 348 -0.93 -27.21 -4.88
C GLN A 348 -0.23 -28.56 -4.87
N ALA A 349 0.99 -28.67 -4.32
CA ALA A 349 1.69 -29.94 -4.18
C ALA A 349 0.92 -30.94 -3.31
N MET A 350 0.37 -30.50 -2.17
CA MET A 350 -0.46 -31.37 -1.32
C MET A 350 -1.73 -31.85 -2.03
N ARG A 351 -2.37 -30.98 -2.82
CA ARG A 351 -3.53 -31.34 -3.65
C ARG A 351 -3.14 -32.33 -4.76
N GLY A 352 -2.03 -32.09 -5.46
CA GLY A 352 -1.50 -33.00 -6.48
C GLY A 352 -1.19 -34.39 -5.93
N MET A 353 -0.69 -34.47 -4.69
CA MET A 353 -0.46 -35.75 -4.00
C MET A 353 -1.74 -36.47 -3.52
N GLY A 354 -2.92 -35.86 -3.73
CA GLY A 354 -4.20 -36.34 -3.19
C GLY A 354 -4.22 -36.38 -1.67
N ALA A 355 -3.39 -35.55 -1.02
CA ALA A 355 -3.12 -35.63 0.41
C ALA A 355 -3.92 -34.59 1.21
N LEU A 356 -4.48 -33.56 0.56
CA LEU A 356 -5.19 -32.48 1.23
C LEU A 356 -6.71 -32.64 1.14
N SER A 357 -7.38 -32.73 2.29
CA SER A 357 -8.84 -32.63 2.38
C SER A 357 -9.32 -31.18 2.38
N ASP A 358 -10.60 -30.94 2.06
CA ASP A 358 -11.20 -29.60 2.08
C ASP A 358 -11.12 -28.95 3.47
N ALA A 359 -11.27 -29.74 4.54
CA ALA A 359 -11.17 -29.27 5.91
C ALA A 359 -9.74 -28.83 6.28
N GLU A 360 -8.73 -29.62 5.90
CA GLU A 360 -7.32 -29.26 6.10
C GLU A 360 -6.92 -28.05 5.26
N GLY A 361 -7.38 -27.97 4.01
CA GLY A 361 -7.18 -26.81 3.14
C GLY A 361 -7.75 -25.53 3.74
N LYS A 362 -9.00 -25.57 4.22
CA LYS A 362 -9.62 -24.42 4.89
C LYS A 362 -8.87 -24.00 6.15
N LYS A 363 -8.38 -24.95 6.95
CA LYS A 363 -7.59 -24.66 8.15
C LYS A 363 -6.25 -24.00 7.80
N LEU A 364 -5.60 -24.46 6.74
CA LEU A 364 -4.38 -23.85 6.21
C LEU A 364 -4.62 -22.43 5.69
N ASP A 365 -5.70 -22.22 4.93
CA ASP A 365 -6.04 -20.90 4.39
C ASP A 365 -6.35 -19.89 5.51
N GLN A 366 -7.03 -20.33 6.56
CA GLN A 366 -7.26 -19.52 7.76
C GLN A 366 -5.96 -19.20 8.50
N ALA A 367 -5.08 -20.18 8.65
CA ALA A 367 -3.80 -20.00 9.34
C ALA A 367 -2.88 -19.04 8.58
N VAL A 368 -2.75 -19.18 7.24
CA VAL A 368 -1.92 -18.28 6.42
C VAL A 368 -2.52 -16.88 6.35
N GLY A 369 -3.85 -16.78 6.28
CA GLY A 369 -4.57 -15.51 6.32
C GLY A 369 -4.35 -14.77 7.63
N SER A 370 -4.10 -15.51 8.71
CA SER A 370 -3.79 -14.99 10.03
C SER A 370 -2.30 -14.64 10.23
N LEU A 371 -1.41 -14.94 9.29
CA LEU A 371 -0.03 -14.45 9.35
C LEU A 371 0.03 -12.98 8.90
N GLN A 372 -0.35 -12.06 9.78
CA GLN A 372 -0.42 -10.62 9.52
C GLN A 372 0.26 -9.81 10.62
N ASN A 373 0.72 -8.60 10.27
CA ASN A 373 1.52 -7.74 11.13
C ASN A 373 0.79 -7.24 12.39
N SER A 374 -0.55 -7.28 12.37
CA SER A 374 -1.42 -6.85 13.47
C SER A 374 -1.62 -7.90 14.56
N GLN A 375 -1.14 -9.15 14.36
CA GLN A 375 -1.32 -10.22 15.33
C GLN A 375 -0.20 -10.24 16.39
N SER A 376 -0.51 -10.71 17.60
CA SER A 376 0.52 -10.94 18.62
C SER A 376 1.54 -11.98 18.13
N GLU A 377 2.79 -11.87 18.57
CA GLU A 377 3.85 -12.84 18.24
C GLU A 377 3.42 -14.27 18.58
N GLU A 378 2.74 -14.46 19.71
CA GLU A 378 2.21 -15.76 20.14
C GLU A 378 1.17 -16.30 19.18
N SER A 379 0.25 -15.46 18.70
CA SER A 379 -0.77 -15.87 17.73
C SER A 379 -0.14 -16.19 16.38
N PHE A 380 0.84 -15.40 15.95
CA PHE A 380 1.63 -15.68 14.77
C PHE A 380 2.32 -17.05 14.86
N ARG A 381 3.05 -17.31 15.95
CA ARG A 381 3.74 -18.59 16.20
C ARG A 381 2.76 -19.76 16.22
N ARG A 382 1.59 -19.61 16.85
CA ARG A 382 0.54 -20.65 16.84
C ARG A 382 0.04 -20.94 15.42
N ASN A 383 -0.29 -19.92 14.64
CA ASN A 383 -0.80 -20.08 13.27
C ASN A 383 0.27 -20.65 12.34
N ALA A 384 1.52 -20.20 12.46
CA ALA A 384 2.65 -20.77 11.74
C ALA A 384 2.88 -22.24 12.12
N GLY A 385 2.75 -22.58 13.41
CA GLY A 385 2.82 -23.96 13.88
C GLY A 385 1.75 -24.87 13.27
N VAL A 386 0.52 -24.37 13.08
CA VAL A 386 -0.53 -25.12 12.36
C VAL A 386 -0.10 -25.43 10.92
N ILE A 387 0.47 -24.44 10.21
CA ILE A 387 0.93 -24.62 8.84
C ILE A 387 2.10 -25.61 8.79
N LEU A 388 3.13 -25.41 9.61
CA LEU A 388 4.31 -26.29 9.69
C LEU A 388 3.92 -27.74 9.99
N ASN A 389 3.03 -27.97 10.95
CA ASN A 389 2.57 -29.30 11.31
C ASN A 389 1.83 -29.97 10.16
N THR A 390 0.96 -29.24 9.47
CA THR A 390 0.19 -29.77 8.33
C THR A 390 1.12 -30.10 7.17
N LEU A 391 2.05 -29.20 6.82
CA LEU A 391 3.04 -29.45 5.78
C LEU A 391 3.92 -30.66 6.11
N ASN A 392 4.37 -30.79 7.36
CA ASN A 392 5.18 -31.92 7.81
C ASN A 392 4.42 -33.24 7.69
N GLN A 393 3.14 -33.26 8.09
CA GLN A 393 2.30 -34.43 7.98
C GLN A 393 2.16 -34.89 6.53
N LYS A 394 1.78 -33.98 5.62
CA LYS A 394 1.59 -34.31 4.20
C LYS A 394 2.91 -34.68 3.51
N ARG A 395 4.01 -34.06 3.91
CA ARG A 395 5.35 -34.46 3.49
C ARG A 395 5.66 -35.89 3.93
N ASN A 396 5.42 -36.24 5.19
CA ASN A 396 5.69 -37.59 5.69
C ASN A 396 4.82 -38.66 5.01
N GLU A 397 3.56 -38.34 4.72
CA GLU A 397 2.68 -39.20 3.90
C GLU A 397 3.28 -39.43 2.50
N ALA A 398 3.77 -38.36 1.85
CA ALA A 398 4.43 -38.45 0.54
C ALA A 398 5.73 -39.28 0.59
N VAL A 399 6.55 -39.06 1.62
CA VAL A 399 7.76 -39.85 1.88
C VAL A 399 7.42 -41.32 2.05
N GLY A 400 6.39 -41.64 2.83
CA GLY A 400 5.94 -43.02 3.03
C GLY A 400 5.55 -43.69 1.71
N LYS A 401 4.80 -42.99 0.86
CA LYS A 401 4.43 -43.49 -0.48
C LYS A 401 5.67 -43.70 -1.37
N TYR A 402 6.58 -42.73 -1.41
CA TYR A 402 7.83 -42.82 -2.16
C TYR A 402 8.72 -43.99 -1.70
N VAL A 403 8.91 -44.13 -0.39
CA VAL A 403 9.72 -45.20 0.24
C VAL A 403 9.12 -46.57 -0.06
N GLN A 404 7.80 -46.72 0.07
CA GLN A 404 7.09 -47.95 -0.26
C GLN A 404 7.25 -48.31 -1.75
N GLN A 405 7.07 -47.32 -2.62
CA GLN A 405 7.15 -47.50 -4.07
C GLN A 405 8.55 -47.92 -4.55
N ASN A 406 9.61 -47.47 -3.87
CA ASN A 406 11.00 -47.77 -4.22
C ASN A 406 11.61 -48.90 -3.38
N GLY A 407 10.84 -49.54 -2.49
CA GLY A 407 11.33 -50.62 -1.64
C GLY A 407 12.44 -50.19 -0.66
N ILE A 408 12.48 -48.91 -0.29
CA ILE A 408 13.50 -48.35 0.60
C ILE A 408 13.20 -48.82 2.02
N LYS A 409 14.22 -49.36 2.70
CA LYS A 409 14.09 -49.79 4.10
C LYS A 409 14.38 -48.64 5.04
N ARG A 410 13.62 -48.55 6.13
CA ARG A 410 13.89 -47.58 7.20
C ARG A 410 15.13 -48.01 7.98
N VAL A 411 16.10 -47.11 8.10
CA VAL A 411 17.33 -47.28 8.86
C VAL A 411 17.53 -46.04 9.72
N GLU A 412 17.93 -46.21 10.98
CA GLU A 412 18.14 -45.09 11.89
C GLU A 412 19.29 -44.19 11.40
N ALA A 413 19.03 -42.89 11.30
CA ALA A 413 20.01 -41.92 10.83
C ALA A 413 20.89 -41.41 11.98
N PRO A 414 22.22 -41.32 11.81
CA PRO A 414 23.09 -40.67 12.78
C PRO A 414 22.71 -39.21 12.99
N GLN A 415 22.87 -38.70 14.22
CA GLN A 415 22.53 -37.32 14.56
C GLN A 415 23.23 -36.29 13.67
N ALA A 416 24.51 -36.51 13.32
CA ALA A 416 25.25 -35.66 12.40
C ALA A 416 24.60 -35.55 11.01
N SER A 417 23.99 -36.63 10.50
CA SER A 417 23.26 -36.59 9.22
C SER A 417 21.97 -35.79 9.32
N ILE A 418 21.27 -35.87 10.46
CA ILE A 418 20.06 -35.08 10.72
C ILE A 418 20.40 -33.60 10.81
N ASP A 419 21.47 -33.25 11.51
CA ASP A 419 21.90 -31.86 11.65
C ASP A 419 22.45 -31.28 10.34
N TYR A 420 23.12 -32.09 9.53
CA TYR A 420 23.51 -31.70 8.18
C TYR A 420 22.30 -31.44 7.29
N LEU A 421 21.26 -32.29 7.35
CA LEU A 421 20.01 -32.08 6.60
C LEU A 421 19.29 -30.78 6.98
N LYS A 422 19.37 -30.35 8.25
CA LYS A 422 18.79 -29.06 8.68
C LYS A 422 19.46 -27.86 7.99
N GLN A 423 20.74 -27.98 7.66
CA GLN A 423 21.49 -26.94 6.96
C GLN A 423 21.37 -27.07 5.44
N HIS A 424 21.09 -28.28 4.96
CA HIS A 424 20.99 -28.64 3.55
C HIS A 424 19.62 -29.27 3.22
N PRO A 425 18.52 -28.49 3.25
CA PRO A 425 17.17 -28.95 2.89
C PRO A 425 17.10 -29.69 1.56
N GLU A 426 17.92 -29.28 0.60
CA GLU A 426 17.99 -29.80 -0.76
C GLU A 426 18.38 -31.28 -0.82
N LEU A 427 19.02 -31.80 0.23
CA LEU A 427 19.44 -33.20 0.34
C LEU A 427 18.34 -34.11 0.90
N SER A 428 17.11 -33.62 1.02
CA SER A 428 15.98 -34.38 1.54
C SER A 428 15.77 -35.70 0.80
N ILE A 429 15.86 -35.70 -0.53
CA ILE A 429 15.67 -36.93 -1.32
C ILE A 429 16.81 -37.93 -1.08
N ASP A 430 18.06 -37.47 -1.04
CA ASP A 430 19.21 -38.34 -0.76
C ASP A 430 19.14 -38.93 0.65
N PHE A 431 18.69 -38.12 1.62
CA PHE A 431 18.45 -38.58 2.98
C PHE A 431 17.37 -39.67 3.02
N ILE A 432 16.25 -39.48 2.31
CA ILE A 432 15.20 -40.50 2.21
C ILE A 432 15.73 -41.78 1.56
N ASN A 433 16.47 -41.66 0.46
CA ASN A 433 17.04 -42.82 -0.23
C ASN A 433 17.97 -43.63 0.68
N ARG A 434 18.66 -42.95 1.61
CA ARG A 434 19.59 -43.58 2.55
C ARG A 434 18.93 -44.15 3.81
N TYR A 435 17.96 -43.44 4.38
CA TYR A 435 17.41 -43.76 5.71
C TYR A 435 15.93 -44.15 5.70
N GLY A 436 15.22 -43.93 4.60
CA GLY A 436 13.82 -44.33 4.44
C GLY A 436 12.81 -43.48 5.21
N TYR A 437 13.20 -42.30 5.70
CA TYR A 437 12.29 -41.33 6.32
C TYR A 437 12.89 -39.92 6.26
N LEU A 438 12.08 -38.91 6.57
CA LEU A 438 12.52 -37.54 6.81
C LEU A 438 12.28 -37.19 8.28
N PRO A 439 13.29 -36.72 9.03
CA PRO A 439 13.08 -36.27 10.40
C PRO A 439 12.19 -35.03 10.44
N SER A 440 11.49 -34.84 11.57
CA SER A 440 10.84 -33.58 11.87
C SER A 440 11.92 -32.50 12.01
N LEU A 441 11.80 -31.43 11.24
CA LEU A 441 12.75 -30.31 11.28
C LEU A 441 12.36 -29.33 12.40
N GLY A 442 12.08 -29.86 13.60
CA GLY A 442 11.34 -29.18 14.69
C GLY A 442 11.70 -27.72 15.02
N GLN A 443 10.68 -27.04 15.56
CA GLN A 443 10.50 -25.64 15.97
C GLN A 443 11.70 -24.92 16.57
#